data_AF-A0A5P9PT76-F1
#
_entry.id   AF-A0A5P9PT76-F1
#
_cell.length_a   1.000
_cell.length_b   1.000
_cell.length_c   1.000
_cell.angle_alpha   90.00
_cell.angle_beta   90.00
_cell.angle_gamma   90.00
#
_symmetry.space_group_name_H-M   'P 1'
#
loop_
_entity.id
_entity.type
_entity.pdbx_description
1 polymer ?
#
loop_
_entity_poly.entity_id
_entity_poly.type
_entity_poly.pdbx_seq_one_letter_code
_entity_poly.pdbx_strand_id
1 'polypeptide(L)'
;MSANLGLLPAQRLGDGSFIAEITPPKSSGQGPFRLRAIEYTLPGSQEVYRLVTTVLDPVRAPAAELAAVYHQRWDIEGFFKQVKSVQLNEEKIFRSRSPEGVRQEFWAHLAVHYATMCVQVDAAGQALLEPDRLSHKNTVRVLRSRIWRPESFLPAPQ
;
A
#
# COMPACT_ATOMS: atom_id res chain seq x y z
N MET A 1 22.16 -16.15 1.88
CA MET A 1 21.65 -17.10 2.89
C MET A 1 20.36 -16.54 3.45
N SER A 2 19.21 -17.01 2.97
CA SER A 2 17.93 -16.67 3.59
C SER A 2 17.86 -17.36 4.95
N ALA A 3 17.97 -16.59 6.02
CA ALA A 3 17.61 -17.08 7.34
C ALA A 3 16.09 -17.30 7.32
N ASN A 4 15.66 -18.56 7.13
CA ASN A 4 14.29 -18.93 7.43
C ASN A 4 14.10 -18.66 8.92
N LEU A 5 13.36 -17.60 9.25
CA LEU A 5 12.92 -17.37 10.61
C LEU A 5 12.05 -18.59 10.96
N GLY A 6 12.62 -19.51 11.74
CA GLY A 6 11.92 -20.70 12.21
C GLY A 6 10.83 -20.28 13.18
N LEU A 7 9.68 -19.85 12.64
CA LEU A 7 8.50 -19.51 13.43
C LEU A 7 7.86 -20.81 13.92
N LEU A 8 8.41 -21.35 15.00
CA LEU A 8 7.85 -22.54 15.63
C LEU A 8 6.66 -22.13 16.52
N PRO A 9 5.54 -22.88 16.48
CA PRO A 9 4.37 -22.58 17.27
C PRO A 9 4.62 -22.86 18.75
N ALA A 10 4.64 -21.81 19.57
CA ALA A 10 4.62 -21.91 21.03
C ALA A 10 3.19 -22.17 21.55
N GLN A 11 2.18 -21.60 20.89
CA GLN A 11 0.76 -21.78 21.24
C GLN A 11 -0.11 -21.70 19.98
N ARG A 12 -1.01 -22.66 19.75
CA ARG A 12 -2.03 -22.57 18.69
C ARG A 12 -3.29 -21.88 19.21
N LEU A 13 -3.94 -21.10 18.34
CA LEU A 13 -5.17 -20.36 18.63
C LEU A 13 -6.36 -21.00 17.91
N GLY A 14 -7.57 -20.70 18.39
CA GLY A 14 -8.81 -21.33 17.90
C GLY A 14 -9.18 -21.00 16.45
N ASP A 15 -8.59 -19.96 15.86
CA ASP A 15 -8.83 -19.55 14.47
C ASP A 15 -7.76 -20.06 13.49
N GLY A 16 -6.96 -21.04 13.90
CA GLY A 16 -5.93 -21.68 13.08
C GLY A 16 -4.57 -20.98 13.07
N SER A 17 -4.49 -19.77 13.61
CA SER A 17 -3.22 -19.05 13.81
C SER A 17 -2.43 -19.57 15.01
N PHE A 18 -1.18 -19.12 15.17
CA PHE A 18 -0.37 -19.49 16.31
C PHE A 18 0.54 -18.35 16.80
N ILE A 19 0.86 -18.38 18.10
CA ILE A 19 1.86 -17.52 18.70
C ILE A 19 3.23 -18.18 18.56
N ALA A 20 4.20 -17.44 18.05
CA ALA A 20 5.61 -17.77 18.01
C ALA A 20 6.37 -16.88 18.99
N GLU A 21 7.37 -17.46 19.65
CA GLU A 21 8.30 -16.71 20.50
C GLU A 21 9.63 -16.58 19.76
N ILE A 22 10.12 -15.34 19.68
CA ILE A 22 11.35 -15.01 18.97
C ILE A 22 12.38 -14.57 19.98
N THR A 23 13.48 -15.31 20.01
CA THR A 23 14.69 -14.93 20.72
C THR A 23 15.65 -14.31 19.69
N PRO A 24 15.77 -12.98 19.64
CA PRO A 24 16.66 -12.33 18.68
C PRO A 24 18.13 -12.59 19.03
N PRO A 25 19.06 -12.39 18.07
CA PRO A 25 20.49 -12.56 18.33
C PRO A 25 20.97 -11.63 19.45
N LYS A 26 21.94 -12.08 20.27
CA LYS A 26 22.50 -11.28 21.38
C LYS A 26 23.01 -9.89 20.94
N SER A 27 23.46 -9.76 19.70
CA SER A 27 23.93 -8.49 19.12
C SER A 27 22.82 -7.45 18.91
N SER A 28 21.54 -7.85 18.92
CA SER A 28 20.41 -6.94 18.72
C SER A 28 20.07 -6.09 19.95
N GLY A 29 20.53 -6.49 21.14
CA GLY A 29 20.15 -5.84 22.41
C GLY A 29 18.67 -5.98 22.79
N GLN A 30 17.88 -6.74 22.03
CA GLN A 30 16.46 -6.96 22.27
C GLN A 30 16.24 -8.23 23.11
N GLY A 31 15.26 -8.17 24.02
CA GLY A 31 14.79 -9.36 24.75
C GLY A 31 13.88 -10.24 23.88
N PRO A 32 13.53 -11.45 24.35
CA PRO A 32 12.56 -12.29 23.69
C PRO A 32 11.21 -11.58 23.54
N PHE A 33 10.54 -11.80 22.41
CA PHE A 33 9.22 -11.22 22.15
C PHE A 33 8.30 -12.21 21.43
N ARG A 34 6.99 -11.99 21.60
CA ARG A 34 5.95 -12.84 21.02
C ARG A 34 5.36 -12.17 19.79
N LEU A 35 5.09 -12.99 18.77
CA LEU A 35 4.40 -12.60 17.56
C LEU A 35 3.33 -13.63 17.25
N ARG A 36 2.30 -13.23 16.51
CA ARG A 36 1.31 -14.15 15.97
C ARG A 36 1.57 -14.36 14.49
N ALA A 37 1.60 -15.63 14.09
CA ALA A 37 1.73 -16.05 12.70
C ALA A 37 0.40 -16.65 12.21
N ILE A 38 0.04 -16.29 10.98
CA ILE A 38 -1.16 -16.72 10.28
C ILE A 38 -0.71 -17.31 8.95
N GLU A 39 -1.12 -18.55 8.67
CA GLU A 39 -0.86 -19.23 7.40
C GLU A 39 -2.14 -19.27 6.59
N TYR A 40 -2.07 -18.88 5.32
CA TYR A 40 -3.23 -18.83 4.43
C TYR A 40 -2.82 -19.03 2.98
N THR A 41 -3.79 -19.37 2.13
CA THR A 41 -3.62 -19.48 0.68
C THR A 41 -4.48 -18.42 0.00
N LEU A 42 -4.04 -17.95 -1.16
CA LEU A 42 -4.83 -17.05 -1.99
C LEU A 42 -5.71 -17.87 -2.95
N PRO A 43 -6.90 -17.38 -3.33
CA PRO A 43 -7.73 -18.03 -4.34
C PRO A 43 -6.93 -18.29 -5.63
N GLY A 44 -6.87 -19.55 -6.07
CA GLY A 44 -6.14 -19.94 -7.27
C GLY A 44 -4.64 -20.16 -7.10
N SER A 45 -4.10 -20.05 -5.88
CA SER A 45 -2.71 -20.38 -5.55
C SER A 45 -2.62 -21.59 -4.63
N GLN A 46 -1.63 -22.45 -4.84
CA GLN A 46 -1.24 -23.52 -3.90
C GLN A 46 -0.12 -23.08 -2.96
N GLU A 47 0.39 -21.85 -3.11
CA GLU A 47 1.42 -21.29 -2.25
C GLU A 47 0.83 -20.93 -0.88
N VAL A 48 1.50 -21.37 0.18
CA VAL A 48 1.15 -21.00 1.56
C VAL A 48 1.88 -19.72 1.92
N TYR A 49 1.11 -18.65 2.09
CA TYR A 49 1.60 -17.37 2.58
C TYR A 49 1.59 -17.37 4.11
N ARG A 50 2.55 -16.65 4.70
CA ARG A 50 2.63 -16.45 6.14
C ARG A 50 2.62 -14.95 6.48
N LEU A 51 1.59 -14.53 7.20
CA LEU A 51 1.47 -13.19 7.78
C LEU A 51 1.94 -13.24 9.24
N VAL A 52 2.76 -12.27 9.65
CA VAL A 52 3.20 -12.09 11.03
C VAL A 52 2.69 -10.76 11.56
N THR A 53 2.12 -10.77 12.75
CA THR A 53 1.54 -9.57 13.38
C THR A 53 1.84 -9.51 14.88
N THR A 54 1.88 -8.30 15.41
CA THR A 54 1.96 -8.02 16.86
C THR A 54 0.59 -8.05 17.54
N VAL A 55 -0.51 -8.19 16.78
CA VAL A 55 -1.87 -8.33 17.33
C VAL A 55 -2.09 -9.79 17.73
N LEU A 56 -1.89 -10.10 19.02
CA LEU A 56 -1.90 -11.47 19.52
C LEU A 56 -3.30 -12.05 19.75
N ASP A 57 -4.31 -11.20 19.92
CA ASP A 57 -5.69 -11.62 20.24
C ASP A 57 -6.48 -11.98 18.96
N PRO A 58 -6.90 -13.26 18.80
CA PRO A 58 -7.68 -13.70 17.64
C PRO A 58 -9.12 -13.16 17.62
N VAL A 59 -9.67 -12.75 18.76
CA VAL A 59 -11.02 -12.16 18.80
C VAL A 59 -10.98 -10.72 18.28
N ARG A 60 -9.95 -9.96 18.65
CA ARG A 60 -9.75 -8.58 18.17
C ARG A 60 -9.37 -8.52 16.69
N ALA A 61 -8.61 -9.50 16.19
CA ALA A 61 -8.19 -9.54 14.80
C ALA A 61 -8.19 -11.00 14.29
N PRO A 62 -9.33 -11.46 13.75
CA PRO A 62 -9.45 -12.82 13.23
C PRO A 62 -8.45 -13.11 12.11
N ALA A 63 -7.92 -14.33 12.08
CA ALA A 63 -6.88 -14.72 11.11
C ALA A 63 -7.31 -14.50 9.65
N ALA A 64 -8.55 -14.89 9.31
CA ALA A 64 -9.08 -14.77 7.97
C ALA A 64 -9.23 -13.30 7.52
N GLU A 65 -9.72 -12.43 8.40
CA GLU A 65 -9.86 -10.99 8.12
C GLU A 65 -8.51 -10.32 7.95
N LEU A 66 -7.55 -10.62 8.85
CA LEU A 66 -6.18 -10.12 8.72
C LEU A 66 -5.52 -10.57 7.42
N ALA A 67 -5.70 -11.83 7.02
CA ALA A 67 -5.19 -12.33 5.75
C ALA A 67 -5.80 -11.59 4.56
N ALA A 68 -7.12 -11.36 4.56
CA ALA A 68 -7.81 -10.62 3.50
C ALA A 68 -7.33 -9.16 3.40
N VAL A 69 -7.25 -8.44 4.51
CA VAL A 69 -6.78 -7.04 4.54
C VAL A 69 -5.30 -6.96 4.19
N TYR A 70 -4.47 -7.90 4.66
CA TYR A 70 -3.06 -7.90 4.30
C TYR A 70 -2.86 -8.17 2.81
N HIS A 71 -3.71 -8.97 2.17
CA HIS A 71 -3.69 -9.15 0.73
C HIS A 71 -4.00 -7.84 -0.01
N GLN A 72 -4.98 -7.05 0.45
CA GLN A 72 -5.25 -5.71 -0.11
C GLN A 72 -4.04 -4.77 -0.01
N ARG A 73 -3.08 -5.01 0.90
CA ARG A 73 -1.83 -4.23 0.93
C ARG A 73 -1.02 -4.37 -0.36
N TRP A 74 -1.15 -5.46 -1.13
CA TRP A 74 -0.51 -5.56 -2.45
C TRP A 74 -0.98 -4.48 -3.43
N ASP A 75 -2.12 -3.84 -3.19
CA ASP A 75 -2.58 -2.70 -3.96
C ASP A 75 -1.63 -1.49 -3.86
N ILE A 76 -0.69 -1.48 -2.90
CA ILE A 76 0.37 -0.46 -2.83
C ILE A 76 1.25 -0.47 -4.09
N GLU A 77 1.42 -1.62 -4.74
CA GLU A 77 2.12 -1.67 -6.04
C GLU A 77 1.30 -0.95 -7.13
N GLY A 78 -0.02 -1.10 -7.07
CA GLY A 78 -0.96 -0.34 -7.88
C GLY A 78 -0.82 1.17 -7.66
N PHE A 79 -0.75 1.61 -6.41
CA PHE A 79 -0.45 3.00 -6.04
C PHE A 79 0.85 3.50 -6.68
N PHE A 80 1.95 2.76 -6.52
CA PHE A 80 3.23 3.17 -7.11
C PHE A 80 3.18 3.24 -8.63
N LYS A 81 2.46 2.31 -9.28
CA LYS A 81 2.23 2.33 -10.73
C LYS A 81 1.41 3.55 -11.17
N GLN A 82 0.39 3.93 -10.42
CA GLN A 82 -0.42 5.12 -10.69
C GLN A 82 0.43 6.39 -10.64
N VAL A 83 1.23 6.57 -9.59
CA VAL A 83 2.12 7.74 -9.46
C VAL A 83 3.18 7.74 -10.57
N LYS A 84 3.91 6.63 -10.73
CA LYS A 84 5.06 6.54 -11.66
C LYS A 84 4.69 6.56 -13.13
N SER A 85 3.57 5.96 -13.52
CA SER A 85 3.24 5.72 -14.93
C SER A 85 2.02 6.47 -15.42
N VAL A 86 1.07 6.81 -14.55
CA VAL A 86 -0.15 7.52 -14.96
C VAL A 86 -0.02 9.01 -14.70
N GLN A 87 0.49 9.39 -13.53
CA GLN A 87 0.57 10.79 -13.14
C GLN A 87 1.82 11.48 -13.72
N LEU A 88 2.99 10.84 -13.57
CA LEU A 88 4.27 11.32 -14.13
C LEU A 88 4.39 11.15 -15.65
N ASN A 89 3.41 10.48 -16.30
CA ASN A 89 3.40 10.24 -17.75
C ASN A 89 4.77 9.71 -18.26
N GLU A 90 5.21 10.11 -19.45
CA GLU A 90 6.48 9.71 -20.06
C GLU A 90 7.71 10.44 -19.48
N GLU A 91 7.52 11.57 -18.78
CA GLU A 91 8.64 12.37 -18.28
C GLU A 91 9.46 11.61 -17.23
N LYS A 92 8.84 10.71 -16.43
CA LYS A 92 9.44 9.78 -15.44
C LYS A 92 10.51 10.35 -14.49
N ILE A 93 10.79 11.66 -14.53
CA ILE A 93 11.90 12.33 -13.86
C ILE A 93 11.36 13.66 -13.31
N PHE A 94 11.81 14.04 -12.11
CA PHE A 94 11.52 15.37 -11.53
C PHE A 94 12.31 16.46 -12.27
N ARG A 95 11.74 17.66 -12.36
CA ARG A 95 12.28 18.76 -13.17
C ARG A 95 13.35 19.56 -12.42
N SER A 96 13.25 19.66 -11.11
CA SER A 96 14.20 20.35 -10.25
C SER A 96 15.57 19.68 -10.26
N ARG A 97 16.61 20.52 -10.28
CA ARG A 97 18.01 20.12 -10.15
C ARG A 97 18.56 20.26 -8.73
N SER A 98 17.73 20.66 -7.76
CA SER A 98 18.09 20.76 -6.34
C SER A 98 17.40 19.67 -5.51
N PRO A 99 18.06 19.12 -4.47
CA PRO A 99 17.45 18.11 -3.59
C PRO A 99 16.16 18.58 -2.91
N GLU A 100 16.07 19.86 -2.57
CA GLU A 100 14.88 20.45 -1.96
C GLU A 100 13.71 20.55 -2.94
N GLY A 101 13.95 21.06 -4.15
CA GLY A 101 12.89 21.12 -5.17
C GLY A 101 12.42 19.73 -5.61
N VAL A 102 13.33 18.73 -5.64
CA VAL A 102 12.93 17.33 -5.90
C VAL A 102 11.99 16.81 -4.80
N ARG A 103 12.28 17.10 -3.52
CA ARG A 103 11.36 16.74 -2.42
C ARG A 103 10.02 17.43 -2.55
N GLN A 104 10.02 18.72 -2.90
CA GLN A 104 8.78 19.48 -3.10
C GLN A 104 7.94 18.90 -4.24
N GLU A 105 8.54 18.59 -5.39
CA GLU A 105 7.84 17.95 -6.51
C GLU A 105 7.28 16.59 -6.13
N PHE A 106 8.06 15.76 -5.42
CA PHE A 106 7.58 14.49 -4.91
C PHE A 106 6.33 14.65 -4.04
N TRP A 107 6.34 15.58 -3.09
CA TRP A 107 5.18 15.89 -2.25
C TRP A 107 3.99 16.42 -3.06
N ALA A 108 4.23 17.26 -4.06
CA ALA A 108 3.18 17.75 -4.95
C ALA A 108 2.53 16.60 -5.73
N HIS A 109 3.32 15.64 -6.21
CA HIS A 109 2.80 14.44 -6.87
C HIS A 109 1.94 13.59 -5.93
N LEU A 110 2.38 13.36 -4.70
CA LEU A 110 1.58 12.64 -3.70
C LEU A 110 0.27 13.36 -3.39
N ALA A 111 0.30 14.69 -3.25
CA ALA A 111 -0.91 15.48 -2.99
C ALA A 111 -1.92 15.41 -4.14
N VAL A 112 -1.45 15.51 -5.39
CA VAL A 112 -2.31 15.38 -6.58
C VAL A 112 -2.87 13.96 -6.74
N HIS A 113 -2.08 12.93 -6.42
CA HIS A 113 -2.56 11.55 -6.39
C HIS A 113 -3.69 11.40 -5.36
N TYR A 114 -3.46 11.86 -4.14
CA TYR A 114 -4.45 11.81 -3.06
C TYR A 114 -5.75 12.52 -3.44
N ALA A 115 -5.67 13.75 -3.95
CA ALA A 115 -6.84 14.49 -4.41
C ALA A 115 -7.61 13.75 -5.53
N THR A 116 -6.88 13.12 -6.46
CA THR A 116 -7.48 12.28 -7.51
C THR A 116 -8.19 11.07 -6.91
N MET A 117 -7.61 10.43 -5.90
CA MET A 117 -8.23 9.29 -5.21
C MET A 117 -9.49 9.70 -4.45
N CYS A 118 -9.53 10.86 -3.80
CA CYS A 118 -10.76 11.38 -3.18
C CYS A 118 -11.89 11.50 -4.21
N VAL A 119 -11.61 12.12 -5.37
CA VAL A 119 -12.62 12.23 -6.45
C VAL A 119 -13.05 10.86 -6.95
N GLN A 120 -12.12 9.92 -7.08
CA GLN A 120 -12.43 8.56 -7.53
C GLN A 120 -13.32 7.82 -6.52
N VAL A 121 -13.01 7.90 -5.23
CA VAL A 121 -13.80 7.30 -4.14
C VAL A 121 -15.20 7.91 -4.10
N ASP A 122 -15.30 9.23 -4.18
CA ASP A 122 -16.59 9.93 -4.18
C ASP A 122 -17.45 9.51 -5.40
N ALA A 123 -16.85 9.45 -6.59
CA ALA A 123 -17.53 9.03 -7.81
C ALA A 123 -17.96 7.55 -7.76
N ALA A 124 -17.12 6.68 -7.19
CA ALA A 124 -17.45 5.27 -7.00
C ALA A 124 -18.63 5.11 -6.03
N GLY A 125 -18.62 5.86 -4.92
CA GLY A 125 -19.72 5.89 -3.96
C GLY A 125 -21.04 6.34 -4.58
N GLN A 126 -21.02 7.38 -5.42
CA GLN A 126 -22.22 7.82 -6.15
C GLN A 126 -22.74 6.77 -7.15
N ALA A 127 -21.85 5.94 -7.70
CA ALA A 127 -22.19 4.86 -8.61
C ALA A 127 -22.50 3.52 -7.92
N LEU A 128 -22.42 3.45 -6.59
CA LEU A 128 -22.52 2.21 -5.80
C LEU A 128 -21.51 1.14 -6.28
N LEU A 129 -20.29 1.57 -6.60
CA LEU A 129 -19.19 0.72 -7.03
C LEU A 129 -18.04 0.77 -6.02
N GLU A 130 -17.24 -0.29 -6.00
CA GLU A 130 -15.96 -0.27 -5.32
C GLU A 130 -14.98 0.68 -6.03
N PRO A 131 -14.14 1.47 -5.30
CA PRO A 131 -13.23 2.44 -5.91
C PRO A 131 -12.23 1.85 -6.90
N ASP A 132 -11.83 0.59 -6.72
CA ASP A 132 -10.93 -0.18 -7.59
C ASP A 132 -11.53 -0.49 -8.97
N ARG A 133 -12.87 -0.48 -9.10
CA ARG A 133 -13.58 -0.65 -10.38
C ARG A 133 -13.41 0.54 -11.32
N LEU A 134 -13.06 1.72 -10.79
CA LEU A 134 -12.81 2.89 -11.59
C LEU A 134 -11.36 2.94 -12.09
N SER A 135 -11.19 3.14 -13.40
CA SER A 135 -9.85 3.27 -13.99
C SER A 135 -9.20 4.59 -13.58
N HIS A 136 -8.15 4.52 -12.76
CA HIS A 136 -7.37 5.69 -12.34
C HIS A 136 -6.86 6.53 -13.51
N LYS A 137 -6.44 5.88 -14.61
CA LYS A 137 -6.02 6.57 -15.85
C LYS A 137 -7.15 7.42 -16.44
N ASN A 138 -8.37 6.89 -16.47
CA ASN A 138 -9.53 7.62 -16.94
C ASN A 138 -9.92 8.75 -15.98
N THR A 139 -9.82 8.53 -14.66
CA THR A 139 -10.03 9.58 -13.65
C THR A 139 -9.10 10.76 -13.87
N VAL A 140 -7.79 10.51 -13.99
CA VAL A 140 -6.78 11.55 -14.28
C VAL A 140 -7.08 12.25 -15.60
N ARG A 141 -7.46 11.53 -16.65
CA ARG A 141 -7.83 12.11 -17.96
C ARG A 141 -9.02 13.07 -17.83
N VAL A 142 -10.08 12.66 -17.13
CA VAL A 142 -11.27 13.49 -16.92
C VAL A 142 -10.92 14.72 -16.08
N LEU A 143 -10.20 14.54 -14.96
CA LEU A 143 -9.77 15.68 -14.12
C LEU A 143 -8.91 16.67 -14.91
N ARG A 144 -7.92 16.21 -15.67
CA ARG A 144 -7.12 17.07 -16.54
C ARG A 144 -7.98 17.82 -17.54
N SER A 145 -8.97 17.18 -18.18
CA SER A 145 -9.87 17.86 -19.12
C SER A 145 -10.76 18.95 -18.50
N ARG A 146 -10.99 18.90 -17.17
CA ARG A 146 -11.83 19.87 -16.45
C ARG A 146 -11.02 20.98 -15.78
N ILE A 147 -9.82 20.66 -15.31
CA ILE A 147 -8.93 21.58 -14.58
C ILE A 147 -7.99 22.33 -15.54
N TRP A 148 -7.62 21.72 -16.67
CA TRP A 148 -6.74 22.35 -17.64
C TRP A 148 -7.44 23.54 -18.30
N ARG A 149 -7.17 24.73 -17.77
CA ARG A 149 -7.32 26.00 -18.47
C ARG A 149 -5.91 26.53 -18.74
N PRO A 150 -5.55 26.85 -19.99
CA PRO A 150 -4.25 27.44 -20.33
C PRO A 150 -3.92 28.68 -19.49
N GLU A 151 -4.94 29.36 -18.99
CA GLU A 151 -4.90 30.60 -18.21
C GLU A 151 -4.51 30.41 -16.74
N SER A 152 -4.50 29.16 -16.23
CA SER A 152 -4.28 28.88 -14.79
C SER A 152 -2.80 28.80 -14.40
N PHE A 153 -1.89 28.89 -15.36
CA PHE A 153 -0.46 29.03 -15.11
C PHE A 153 0.00 30.38 -15.65
N LEU A 154 0.77 31.11 -14.84
CA LEU A 154 1.38 32.37 -15.26
C LEU A 154 2.14 32.14 -16.57
N PRO A 155 2.04 33.07 -17.55
CA PRO A 155 2.81 32.96 -18.78
C PRO A 155 4.29 32.80 -18.44
N ALA A 156 5.01 32.01 -19.25
CA ALA A 156 6.44 31.87 -19.09
C ALA A 156 7.10 33.27 -19.09
N PRO A 157 8.09 33.52 -18.21
CA PRO A 157 8.84 34.77 -18.27
C PRO A 157 9.44 34.91 -19.68
N GLN A 158 9.22 36.08 -20.28
CA GLN A 158 9.74 36.45 -21.60
C GLN A 158 11.27 36.53 -21.59
#